data_AF-H0GIW0-F1
#
_entry.id   AF-H0GIW0-F1
#
_cell.length_a   1.000
_cell.length_b   1.000
_cell.length_c   1.000
_cell.angle_alpha   90.00
_cell.angle_beta   90.00
_cell.angle_gamma   90.00
#
_symmetry.space_group_name_H-M   'P 1'
#
loop_
_entity.id
_entity.type
_entity.pdbx_description
1 polymer ?
#
loop_
_entity_poly.entity_id
_entity_poly.type
_entity_poly.pdbx_seq_one_letter_code
_entity_poly.pdbx_strand_id
1 'polypeptide(L)'
;MLVRPRLLWQSGTCVARFQSSVRTPASEPSAEKGVDEWLEAINELREEFSAKEYLPETSLAPPGQSKVDLLQGSQAGSKIKPTAEQLAQWEALKSVPIPPRKNATLDHITNMIMRHGKKEKAQTILSRALYLVYCQTRQDPIQALEKSLDELAPLMMTKTFNTGVAKASVIPVPLNKRQRNRIAWNWIVQSANQRVSSDFAVRLGEELTAIAKGTSSAFEKRDQIHKTAIAHRAYIQLK
;
A
#
# COMPACT_ATOMS: atom_id res chain seq x y z
N MET A 1 37.20 -64.93 23.48
CA MET A 1 35.76 -65.29 23.55
C MET A 1 35.51 -65.98 24.87
N LEU A 2 35.09 -65.22 25.88
CA LEU A 2 34.70 -65.73 27.21
C LEU A 2 33.43 -64.94 27.58
N VAL A 3 32.26 -65.52 27.30
CA VAL A 3 31.47 -66.38 28.20
C VAL A 3 30.82 -65.55 29.31
N ARG A 4 29.51 -65.31 29.15
CA ARG A 4 28.60 -64.78 30.17
C ARG A 4 28.59 -65.70 31.39
N PRO A 5 28.55 -65.17 32.62
CA PRO A 5 28.05 -65.92 33.76
C PRO A 5 26.52 -65.77 33.80
N ARG A 6 25.84 -66.91 33.65
CA ARG A 6 24.46 -67.10 34.07
C ARG A 6 24.54 -67.96 35.33
N LEU A 7 24.07 -67.45 36.46
CA LEU A 7 23.74 -68.31 37.60
C LEU A 7 22.30 -68.04 38.02
N LEU A 8 21.60 -69.15 38.03
CA LEU A 8 20.21 -69.39 38.34
C LEU A 8 20.07 -69.67 39.85
N TRP A 9 18.81 -69.77 40.28
CA TRP A 9 18.29 -70.46 41.47
C TRP A 9 18.26 -69.63 42.77
N GLN A 10 17.24 -69.73 43.63
CA GLN A 10 16.22 -70.77 43.77
C GLN A 10 15.01 -70.24 44.57
N SER A 11 13.86 -70.85 44.32
CA SER A 11 12.65 -70.82 45.13
C SER A 11 12.81 -71.54 46.47
N GLY A 12 12.06 -71.12 47.49
CA GLY A 12 11.57 -72.04 48.54
C GLY A 12 11.91 -71.68 49.98
N THR A 13 10.89 -71.18 50.67
CA THR A 13 10.54 -71.36 52.11
C THR A 13 11.56 -72.01 53.05
N CYS A 14 11.90 -71.33 54.15
CA CYS A 14 11.91 -71.96 55.47
C CYS A 14 11.79 -70.91 56.58
N VAL A 15 10.72 -71.02 57.37
CA VAL A 15 10.52 -70.27 58.61
C VAL A 15 11.50 -70.81 59.65
N ALA A 16 12.57 -70.07 59.92
CA ALA A 16 13.38 -70.28 61.11
C ALA A 16 12.82 -69.41 62.23
N ARG A 17 12.02 -70.02 63.11
CA ARG A 17 11.53 -69.40 64.34
C ARG A 17 12.70 -69.29 65.31
N PHE A 18 13.40 -68.17 65.28
CA PHE A 18 14.45 -67.85 66.24
C PHE A 18 13.80 -67.28 67.51
N GLN A 19 13.69 -68.09 68.56
CA GLN A 19 13.43 -67.56 69.89
C GLN A 19 14.74 -66.96 70.41
N SER A 20 14.86 -65.63 70.29
CA SER A 20 15.83 -64.87 71.06
C SER A 20 15.08 -63.93 71.98
N SER A 21 15.16 -64.21 73.29
CA SER A 21 14.87 -63.26 74.35
C SER A 21 15.83 -62.07 74.26
N VAL A 22 15.54 -61.13 73.38
CA VAL A 22 16.25 -59.85 73.36
C VAL A 22 15.49 -58.91 74.29
N ARG A 23 16.12 -58.62 75.43
CA ARG A 23 15.74 -57.51 76.31
C ARG A 23 15.52 -56.27 75.44
N THR A 24 14.32 -55.70 75.48
CA THR A 24 14.11 -54.32 75.04
C THR A 24 14.92 -53.43 75.97
N PRO A 25 15.97 -52.74 75.50
CA PRO A 25 16.59 -51.71 76.32
C PRO A 25 15.56 -50.60 76.51
N ALA A 26 15.47 -50.11 77.74
CA ALA A 26 14.66 -48.96 78.11
C ALA A 26 15.02 -47.78 77.20
N SER A 27 14.00 -47.05 76.74
CA SER A 27 14.12 -45.81 75.97
C SER A 27 14.97 -44.80 76.75
N GLU A 28 16.19 -44.56 76.27
CA GLU A 28 17.06 -43.50 76.79
C GLU A 28 16.56 -42.14 76.24
N PRO A 29 16.27 -41.15 77.10
CA PRO A 29 15.64 -39.87 76.71
C PRO A 29 16.56 -38.94 75.89
N SER A 30 17.76 -39.40 75.50
CA SER A 30 18.71 -38.66 74.66
C SER A 30 18.53 -38.92 73.17
N ALA A 31 18.01 -40.09 72.77
CA ALA A 31 17.80 -40.45 71.36
C ALA A 31 16.54 -39.82 70.76
N GLU A 32 15.49 -39.63 71.58
CA GLU A 32 14.23 -38.98 71.15
C GLU A 32 14.44 -37.49 70.83
N LYS A 33 15.27 -36.80 71.62
CA LYS A 33 15.61 -35.39 71.37
C LYS A 33 16.27 -35.15 70.02
N GLY A 34 17.17 -36.04 69.58
CA GLY A 34 17.80 -35.91 68.27
C GLY A 34 16.86 -36.17 67.09
N VAL A 35 15.84 -37.02 67.29
CA VAL A 35 14.79 -37.25 66.29
C VAL A 35 13.83 -36.06 66.26
N ASP A 36 13.48 -35.51 67.41
CA ASP A 36 12.62 -34.33 67.52
C ASP A 36 13.29 -33.10 66.91
N GLU A 37 14.58 -32.86 67.20
CA GLU A 37 15.38 -31.80 66.57
C GLU A 37 15.46 -31.97 65.05
N TRP A 38 15.55 -33.21 64.56
CA TRP A 38 15.58 -33.49 63.13
C TRP A 38 14.21 -33.29 62.45
N LEU A 39 13.12 -33.64 63.13
CA LEU A 39 11.76 -33.40 62.66
C LEU A 39 11.39 -31.91 62.68
N GLU A 40 11.84 -31.17 63.69
CA GLU A 40 11.74 -29.72 63.76
C GLU A 40 12.52 -29.07 62.61
N ALA A 41 13.77 -29.48 62.37
CA ALA A 41 14.56 -28.98 61.25
C ALA A 41 13.92 -29.28 59.88
N ILE A 42 13.30 -30.45 59.69
CA ILE A 42 12.58 -30.77 58.45
C ILE A 42 11.33 -29.93 58.30
N ASN A 43 10.57 -29.71 59.37
CA ASN A 43 9.36 -28.90 59.32
C ASN A 43 9.70 -27.43 59.08
N GLU A 44 10.78 -26.92 59.67
CA GLU A 44 11.30 -25.57 59.42
C GLU A 44 11.73 -25.40 57.96
N LEU A 45 12.50 -26.34 57.40
CA LEU A 45 12.85 -26.35 55.97
C LEU A 45 11.60 -26.41 55.09
N ARG A 46 10.60 -27.21 55.46
CA ARG A 46 9.34 -27.33 54.71
C ARG A 46 8.52 -26.04 54.77
N GLU A 47 8.53 -25.33 55.89
CA GLU A 47 7.94 -23.99 56.01
C GLU A 47 8.70 -22.98 55.15
N GLU A 48 10.03 -22.99 55.14
CA GLU A 48 10.84 -22.11 54.28
C GLU A 48 10.62 -22.32 52.78
N PHE A 49 10.49 -23.59 52.35
CA PHE A 49 10.22 -23.94 50.96
C PHE A 49 8.76 -23.73 50.56
N SER A 50 7.81 -23.79 51.49
CA SER A 50 6.39 -23.52 51.21
C SER A 50 6.04 -22.03 51.27
N ALA A 51 6.75 -21.25 52.10
CA ALA A 51 6.59 -19.79 52.19
C ALA A 51 7.11 -19.05 50.95
N LYS A 52 8.07 -19.63 50.21
CA LYS A 52 8.59 -19.07 48.96
C LYS A 52 7.88 -19.71 47.77
N GLU A 53 6.98 -18.98 47.12
CA GLU A 53 6.40 -19.41 45.84
C GLU A 53 7.54 -19.68 44.82
N TYR A 54 7.62 -20.90 44.32
CA TYR A 54 8.62 -21.26 43.32
C TYR A 54 8.31 -20.56 41.99
N LEU A 55 9.05 -19.49 41.70
CA LEU A 55 9.04 -18.80 40.42
C LEU A 55 10.32 -19.15 39.65
N PRO A 56 10.23 -19.87 38.51
CA PRO A 56 11.40 -20.42 37.82
C PRO A 56 12.33 -19.35 37.23
N GLU A 57 11.92 -18.08 37.18
CA GLU A 57 12.71 -17.00 36.55
C GLU A 57 13.65 -16.26 37.52
N THR A 58 13.41 -16.34 38.83
CA THR A 58 14.22 -15.63 39.84
C THR A 58 15.35 -16.46 40.43
N SER A 59 15.36 -17.77 40.18
CA SER A 59 16.31 -18.72 40.80
C SER A 59 17.71 -18.72 40.17
N LEU A 60 17.88 -18.10 39.00
CA LEU A 60 19.16 -18.05 38.27
C LEU A 60 19.87 -16.67 38.29
N ALA A 61 19.26 -15.64 38.87
CA ALA A 61 19.84 -14.30 38.92
C ALA A 61 20.61 -14.06 40.24
N PRO A 62 21.76 -13.36 40.23
CA PRO A 62 22.42 -12.91 41.46
C PRO A 62 21.48 -12.06 42.32
N PRO A 63 21.59 -12.13 43.66
CA PRO A 63 20.73 -11.37 44.56
C PRO A 63 20.86 -9.86 44.27
N GLY A 64 19.75 -9.21 43.92
CA GLY A 64 19.68 -7.78 43.62
C GLY A 64 19.21 -7.40 42.21
N GLN A 65 19.04 -8.36 41.29
CA GLN A 65 18.44 -8.10 39.98
C GLN A 65 17.02 -8.68 39.92
N SER A 66 16.01 -7.83 40.06
CA SER A 66 14.66 -8.18 39.63
C SER A 66 14.59 -8.06 38.11
N LYS A 67 14.12 -9.13 37.47
CA LYS A 67 13.57 -9.21 36.10
C LYS A 67 14.17 -8.21 35.10
N VAL A 68 15.13 -8.66 34.28
CA VAL A 68 15.55 -7.88 33.11
C VAL A 68 14.39 -7.88 32.11
N ASP A 69 13.48 -6.91 32.24
CA ASP A 69 12.44 -6.68 31.24
C ASP A 69 13.12 -6.12 29.97
N LEU A 70 13.66 -7.01 29.13
CA LEU A 70 14.25 -6.71 27.82
C LEU A 70 13.30 -5.89 26.92
N LEU A 71 12.00 -5.99 27.16
CA LEU A 71 10.94 -5.23 26.49
C LEU A 71 10.83 -3.78 26.96
N GLN A 72 11.18 -3.47 28.21
CA GLN A 72 11.04 -2.13 28.78
C GLN A 72 12.12 -1.16 28.26
N GLY A 73 13.28 -1.69 27.85
CA GLY A 73 14.35 -0.92 27.21
C GLY A 73 14.02 -0.42 25.80
N SER A 74 13.05 -1.01 25.09
CA SER A 74 12.67 -0.57 23.72
C SER A 74 11.46 0.35 23.67
N GLN A 75 10.70 0.47 24.78
CA GLN A 75 9.40 1.15 24.81
C GLN A 75 9.37 2.41 25.70
N ALA A 76 10.50 2.85 26.24
CA ALA A 76 10.60 4.17 26.84
C ALA A 76 10.67 5.24 25.74
N GLY A 77 9.51 5.84 25.43
CA GLY A 77 9.31 6.85 24.39
C GLY A 77 10.28 8.02 24.46
N SER A 78 11.39 7.92 23.72
CA SER A 78 12.12 9.11 23.28
C SER A 78 11.20 9.85 22.33
N LYS A 79 10.49 10.85 22.86
CA LYS A 79 9.82 11.85 22.02
C LYS A 79 10.90 12.41 21.10
N ILE A 80 10.83 12.08 19.81
CA ILE A 80 11.76 12.59 18.81
C ILE A 80 11.70 14.11 18.92
N LYS A 81 12.79 14.72 19.39
CA LYS A 81 12.92 16.18 19.43
C LYS A 81 13.46 16.60 18.07
N PRO A 82 12.63 17.18 17.19
CA PRO A 82 13.13 17.67 15.91
C PRO A 82 14.20 18.73 16.15
N THR A 83 15.21 18.77 15.29
CA THR A 83 16.21 19.85 15.34
C THR A 83 15.55 21.18 14.97
N ALA A 84 16.12 22.30 15.45
CA ALA A 84 15.61 23.63 15.10
C ALA A 84 15.61 23.86 13.58
N GLU A 85 16.61 23.31 12.88
CA GLU A 85 16.69 23.31 11.42
C GLU A 85 15.56 22.53 10.75
N GLN A 86 15.19 21.36 11.29
CA GLN A 86 14.05 20.57 10.79
C GLN A 86 12.72 21.30 10.97
N LEU A 87 12.54 22.00 12.10
CA LEU A 87 11.36 22.82 12.33
C LEU A 87 11.28 24.00 11.35
N ALA A 88 12.39 24.73 11.15
CA ALA A 88 12.46 25.82 10.18
C ALA A 88 12.21 25.33 8.74
N GLN A 89 12.76 24.18 8.36
CA GLN A 89 12.50 23.55 7.07
C GLN A 89 11.03 23.17 6.91
N TRP A 90 10.42 22.60 7.95
CA TRP A 90 9.00 22.24 7.94
C TRP A 90 8.11 23.47 7.84
N GLU A 91 8.39 24.54 8.59
CA GLU A 91 7.65 25.81 8.51
C GLU A 91 7.74 26.43 7.11
N ALA A 92 8.93 26.41 6.49
CA ALA A 92 9.12 26.86 5.12
C ALA A 92 8.28 26.03 4.13
N LEU A 93 8.34 24.69 4.22
CA LEU A 93 7.62 23.78 3.32
C LEU A 93 6.11 23.76 3.55
N LYS A 94 5.63 24.07 4.75
CA LYS A 94 4.20 24.06 5.11
C LYS A 94 3.38 25.02 4.24
N SER A 95 3.99 26.12 3.80
CA SER A 95 3.35 27.10 2.92
C SER A 95 3.32 26.68 1.44
N VAL A 96 4.24 25.79 1.02
CA VAL A 96 4.43 25.42 -0.38
C VAL A 96 3.53 24.23 -0.74
N PRO A 97 2.66 24.34 -1.76
CA PRO A 97 1.86 23.21 -2.21
C PRO A 97 2.76 22.14 -2.83
N ILE A 98 2.38 20.86 -2.67
CA ILE A 98 3.11 19.75 -3.29
C ILE A 98 3.08 19.94 -4.83
N PRO A 99 4.25 19.94 -5.50
CA PRO A 99 4.30 20.15 -6.94
C PRO A 99 3.63 18.99 -7.69
N PRO A 100 2.81 19.27 -8.72
CA PRO A 100 2.20 18.21 -9.52
C PRO A 100 3.28 17.47 -10.32
N ARG A 101 3.33 16.13 -10.16
CA ARG A 101 4.33 15.29 -10.83
C ARG A 101 4.24 15.32 -12.36
N LYS A 102 3.03 15.48 -12.90
CA LYS A 102 2.76 15.44 -14.34
C LYS A 102 1.64 16.42 -14.67
N ASN A 103 1.68 16.98 -15.88
CA ASN A 103 0.49 17.58 -16.46
C ASN A 103 -0.49 16.46 -16.89
N ALA A 104 -1.69 16.47 -16.31
CA ALA A 104 -2.71 15.45 -16.54
C ALA A 104 -3.24 15.43 -17.99
N THR A 105 -3.29 16.58 -18.66
CA THR A 105 -3.75 16.68 -20.06
C THR A 105 -2.75 15.99 -20.99
N LEU A 106 -1.47 16.31 -20.85
CA LEU A 106 -0.39 15.70 -21.62
C LEU A 106 -0.25 14.20 -21.34
N ASP A 107 -0.26 13.77 -20.07
CA ASP A 107 -0.18 12.34 -19.75
C ASP A 107 -1.37 11.59 -20.37
N HIS A 108 -2.59 12.15 -20.31
CA HIS A 108 -3.75 11.55 -20.97
C HIS A 108 -3.56 11.39 -22.49
N ILE A 109 -3.02 12.40 -23.18
CA ILE A 109 -2.78 12.36 -24.63
C ILE A 109 -1.67 11.37 -24.97
N THR A 110 -0.56 11.36 -24.22
CA THR A 110 0.50 10.35 -24.42
C THR A 110 -0.05 8.93 -24.31
N ASN A 111 -0.95 8.69 -23.34
CA ASN A 111 -1.60 7.39 -23.17
C ASN A 111 -2.55 7.06 -24.35
N MET A 112 -3.19 8.06 -24.97
CA MET A 112 -4.03 7.85 -26.17
C MET A 112 -3.20 7.56 -27.44
N ILE A 113 -2.01 8.15 -27.57
CA ILE A 113 -1.08 7.87 -28.68
C ILE A 113 -0.43 6.49 -28.52
N MET A 114 -0.16 6.09 -27.28
CA MET A 114 0.52 4.85 -26.94
C MET A 114 -0.23 3.62 -27.47
N ARG A 115 0.52 2.72 -28.12
CA ARG A 115 0.06 1.40 -28.54
C ARG A 115 1.02 0.33 -28.03
N HIS A 116 0.50 -0.85 -27.68
CA HIS A 116 1.27 -2.00 -27.20
C HIS A 116 2.19 -1.69 -26.00
N GLY A 117 1.77 -0.78 -25.11
CA GLY A 117 2.56 -0.38 -23.94
C GLY A 117 3.82 0.45 -24.23
N LYS A 118 4.05 0.87 -25.49
CA LYS A 118 5.24 1.63 -25.90
C LYS A 118 5.11 3.12 -25.55
N LYS A 119 5.17 3.46 -24.26
CA LYS A 119 4.97 4.83 -23.77
C LYS A 119 6.06 5.79 -24.24
N GLU A 120 7.31 5.35 -24.24
CA GLU A 120 8.46 6.18 -24.67
C GLU A 120 8.32 6.63 -26.12
N LYS A 121 7.88 5.73 -27.01
CA LYS A 121 7.61 6.08 -28.41
C LYS A 121 6.47 7.09 -28.55
N ALA A 122 5.42 6.99 -27.74
CA ALA A 122 4.33 7.95 -27.76
C ALA A 122 4.77 9.33 -27.24
N GLN A 123 5.59 9.34 -26.20
CA GLN A 123 6.12 10.57 -25.61
C GLN A 123 7.07 11.29 -26.57
N THR A 124 7.94 10.56 -27.26
CA THR A 124 8.84 11.13 -28.28
C THR A 124 8.07 11.69 -29.48
N ILE A 125 7.00 11.04 -29.94
CA ILE A 125 6.13 11.57 -31.00
C ILE A 125 5.49 12.89 -30.55
N LEU A 126 4.91 12.92 -29.34
CA LEU A 126 4.23 14.10 -28.82
C LEU A 126 5.20 15.26 -28.59
N SER A 127 6.35 15.01 -27.95
CA SER A 127 7.34 16.06 -27.67
C SER A 127 7.92 16.65 -28.95
N ARG A 128 8.17 15.83 -29.98
CA ARG A 128 8.58 16.30 -31.31
C ARG A 128 7.52 17.14 -31.98
N ALA A 129 6.25 16.73 -31.92
CA ALA A 129 5.15 17.51 -32.49
C ALA A 129 5.02 18.89 -31.80
N LEU A 130 5.09 18.93 -30.46
CA LEU A 130 5.08 20.18 -29.70
C LEU A 130 6.29 21.07 -30.00
N TYR A 131 7.47 20.47 -30.19
CA TYR A 131 8.66 21.21 -30.59
C TYR A 131 8.48 21.88 -31.96
N LEU A 132 7.90 21.17 -32.93
CA LEU A 132 7.58 21.76 -34.25
C LEU A 132 6.59 22.91 -34.15
N VAL A 133 5.56 22.78 -33.29
CA VAL A 133 4.63 23.87 -32.99
C VAL A 133 5.39 25.08 -32.45
N TYR A 134 6.26 24.87 -31.47
CA TYR A 134 7.09 25.94 -30.89
C TYR A 134 7.99 26.61 -31.95
N CYS A 135 8.62 25.84 -32.84
CA CYS A 135 9.44 26.40 -33.91
C CYS A 135 8.65 27.31 -34.86
N GLN A 136 7.37 26.99 -35.11
CA GLN A 136 6.50 27.73 -36.02
C GLN A 136 5.84 28.96 -35.35
N THR A 137 5.43 28.86 -34.09
CA THR A 137 4.65 29.91 -33.40
C THR A 137 5.46 30.73 -32.39
N ARG A 138 6.58 30.20 -31.88
CA ARG A 138 7.41 30.77 -30.80
C ARG A 138 6.66 31.04 -29.49
N GLN A 139 5.54 30.35 -29.28
CA GLN A 139 4.73 30.41 -28.05
C GLN A 139 4.82 29.07 -27.30
N ASP A 140 4.50 29.06 -26.01
CA ASP A 140 4.48 27.83 -25.21
C ASP A 140 3.55 26.78 -25.88
N PRO A 141 4.11 25.66 -26.38
CA PRO A 141 3.36 24.69 -27.15
C PRO A 141 2.39 23.90 -26.27
N ILE A 142 2.63 23.81 -24.96
CA ILE A 142 1.73 23.11 -24.03
C ILE A 142 0.44 23.93 -23.87
N GLN A 143 0.57 25.23 -23.62
CA GLN A 143 -0.58 26.13 -23.53
C GLN A 143 -1.34 26.23 -24.87
N ALA A 144 -0.61 26.28 -25.98
CA ALA A 144 -1.24 26.28 -27.31
C ALA A 144 -2.07 25.01 -27.56
N LEU A 145 -1.54 23.85 -27.16
CA LEU A 145 -2.27 22.58 -27.23
C LEU A 145 -3.50 22.58 -26.32
N GLU A 146 -3.37 23.05 -25.08
CA GLU A 146 -4.51 23.09 -24.15
C GLU A 146 -5.62 24.01 -24.64
N LYS A 147 -5.27 25.21 -25.15
CA LYS A 147 -6.22 26.11 -25.81
C LYS A 147 -6.90 25.45 -27.01
N SER A 148 -6.11 24.81 -27.87
CA SER A 148 -6.62 24.08 -29.04
C SER A 148 -7.63 22.99 -28.65
N LEU A 149 -7.34 22.24 -27.57
CA LEU A 149 -8.26 21.22 -27.05
C LEU A 149 -9.52 21.84 -26.47
N ASP A 150 -9.41 22.92 -25.71
CA ASP A 150 -10.57 23.57 -25.10
C ASP A 150 -11.52 24.18 -26.15
N GLU A 151 -10.96 24.74 -27.22
CA GLU A 151 -11.72 25.26 -28.36
C GLU A 151 -12.40 24.14 -29.16
N LEU A 152 -11.69 23.05 -29.45
CA LEU A 152 -12.22 21.92 -30.23
C LEU A 152 -13.20 21.05 -29.44
N ALA A 153 -13.04 20.98 -28.12
CA ALA A 153 -13.79 20.04 -27.30
C ALA A 153 -15.26 20.46 -27.16
N PRO A 154 -16.22 19.66 -27.69
CA PRO A 154 -17.63 19.95 -27.52
C PRO A 154 -18.01 19.87 -26.04
N LEU A 155 -18.84 20.80 -25.58
CA LEU A 155 -19.32 20.84 -24.18
C LEU A 155 -20.30 19.70 -23.87
N MET A 156 -21.10 19.31 -24.85
CA MET A 156 -22.14 18.30 -24.73
C MET A 156 -22.17 17.44 -25.99
N MET A 157 -22.63 16.20 -25.83
CA MET A 157 -22.86 15.27 -26.94
C MET A 157 -24.30 14.81 -26.94
N THR A 158 -24.87 14.64 -28.12
CA THR A 158 -26.16 14.00 -28.29
C THR A 158 -26.00 12.48 -28.19
N LYS A 159 -26.68 11.86 -27.22
CA LYS A 159 -26.74 10.39 -27.08
C LYS A 159 -28.14 9.91 -27.43
N THR A 160 -28.22 8.78 -28.12
CA THR A 160 -29.48 8.11 -28.42
C THR A 160 -29.88 7.20 -27.26
N PHE A 161 -31.10 7.34 -26.78
CA PHE A 161 -31.69 6.47 -25.77
C PHE A 161 -32.90 5.74 -26.35
N ASN A 162 -33.00 4.45 -26.07
CA ASN A 162 -34.16 3.64 -26.47
C ASN A 162 -35.31 3.96 -25.52
N THR A 163 -36.41 4.52 -26.05
CA THR A 163 -37.61 4.86 -25.28
C THR A 163 -38.63 3.71 -25.41
N GLY A 164 -38.24 2.52 -24.96
CA GLY A 164 -39.06 1.31 -25.11
C GLY A 164 -39.35 0.98 -26.58
N VAL A 165 -40.64 0.90 -26.94
CA VAL A 165 -41.13 0.60 -28.31
C VAL A 165 -41.24 1.86 -29.19
N ALA A 166 -41.05 3.06 -28.61
CA ALA A 166 -41.11 4.31 -29.36
C ALA A 166 -39.80 4.63 -30.11
N LYS A 167 -39.81 5.71 -30.89
CA LYS A 167 -38.62 6.19 -31.60
C LYS A 167 -37.47 6.48 -30.62
N ALA A 168 -36.24 6.16 -31.02
CA ALA A 168 -35.05 6.46 -30.23
C ALA A 168 -34.91 7.98 -30.07
N SER A 169 -34.94 8.43 -28.82
CA SER A 169 -34.86 9.86 -28.49
C SER A 169 -33.40 10.28 -28.38
N VAL A 170 -33.07 11.40 -29.02
CA VAL A 170 -31.74 12.00 -28.94
C VAL A 170 -31.73 12.99 -27.78
N ILE A 171 -30.90 12.73 -26.77
CA ILE A 171 -30.81 13.55 -25.57
C ILE A 171 -29.39 14.14 -25.46
N PRO A 172 -29.24 15.47 -25.35
CA PRO A 172 -27.95 16.08 -25.08
C PRO A 172 -27.45 15.77 -23.66
N VAL A 173 -26.19 15.35 -23.53
CA VAL A 173 -25.55 14.97 -22.26
C VAL A 173 -24.25 15.76 -22.06
N PRO A 174 -24.03 16.37 -20.88
CA PRO A 174 -22.78 17.08 -20.59
C PRO A 174 -21.59 16.11 -20.52
N LEU A 175 -20.42 16.59 -20.93
CA LEU A 175 -19.21 15.77 -20.96
C LEU A 175 -18.22 16.12 -19.85
N ASN A 176 -17.55 15.09 -19.31
CA ASN A 176 -16.42 15.28 -18.41
C ASN A 176 -15.18 15.77 -19.18
N LYS A 177 -14.27 16.52 -18.55
CA LYS A 177 -13.04 17.07 -19.16
C LYS A 177 -12.20 16.01 -19.89
N ARG A 178 -12.05 14.81 -19.33
CA ARG A 178 -11.34 13.71 -20.04
C ARG A 178 -12.06 13.26 -21.32
N GLN A 179 -13.39 13.21 -21.31
CA GLN A 179 -14.19 12.82 -22.48
C GLN A 179 -14.12 13.90 -23.57
N ARG A 180 -14.22 15.17 -23.15
CA ARG A 180 -14.04 16.37 -23.98
C ARG A 180 -12.70 16.33 -24.73
N ASN A 181 -11.61 16.19 -23.99
CA ASN A 181 -10.26 16.14 -24.57
C ASN A 181 -10.08 14.93 -25.50
N ARG A 182 -10.67 13.78 -25.17
CA ARG A 182 -10.61 12.58 -26.02
C ARG A 182 -11.29 12.78 -27.37
N ILE A 183 -12.46 13.42 -27.40
CA ILE A 183 -13.20 13.69 -28.65
C ILE A 183 -12.41 14.65 -29.53
N ALA A 184 -11.94 15.78 -28.95
CA ALA A 184 -11.09 16.73 -29.65
C ALA A 184 -9.84 16.03 -30.21
N TRP A 185 -9.12 15.27 -29.39
CA TRP A 185 -7.92 14.54 -29.81
C TRP A 185 -8.17 13.58 -30.98
N ASN A 186 -9.29 12.85 -30.97
CA ASN A 186 -9.64 11.96 -32.08
C ASN A 186 -9.81 12.73 -33.40
N TRP A 187 -10.41 13.92 -33.38
CA TRP A 187 -10.54 14.74 -34.59
C TRP A 187 -9.21 15.34 -35.05
N ILE A 188 -8.34 15.73 -34.11
CA ILE A 188 -6.97 16.17 -34.42
C ILE A 188 -6.22 15.04 -35.12
N VAL A 189 -6.27 13.82 -34.57
CA VAL A 189 -5.59 12.66 -35.18
C VAL A 189 -6.17 12.33 -36.56
N GLN A 190 -7.50 12.39 -36.74
CA GLN A 190 -8.12 12.18 -38.04
C GLN A 190 -7.65 13.19 -39.09
N SER A 191 -7.55 14.46 -38.72
CA SER A 191 -7.15 15.56 -39.61
C SER A 191 -5.65 15.51 -39.91
N ALA A 192 -4.83 15.26 -38.87
CA ALA A 192 -3.40 14.98 -39.03
C ALA A 192 -3.16 13.77 -39.95
N ASN A 193 -4.04 12.76 -39.88
CA ASN A 193 -3.91 11.59 -40.74
C ASN A 193 -4.12 11.88 -42.23
N GLN A 194 -4.76 12.98 -42.59
CA GLN A 194 -4.97 13.38 -43.99
C GLN A 194 -3.78 14.16 -44.56
N ARG A 195 -2.81 14.56 -43.72
CA ARG A 195 -1.58 15.25 -44.16
C ARG A 195 -0.61 14.32 -44.88
N VAL A 196 0.22 14.91 -45.75
CA VAL A 196 1.05 14.19 -46.72
C VAL A 196 2.32 13.57 -46.10
N SER A 197 2.90 14.18 -45.05
CA SER A 197 4.23 13.77 -44.58
C SER A 197 4.28 12.33 -44.04
N SER A 198 5.44 11.68 -44.14
CA SER A 198 5.61 10.29 -43.68
C SER A 198 5.61 10.17 -42.15
N ASP A 199 6.33 11.06 -41.46
CA ASP A 199 6.40 11.06 -40.01
C ASP A 199 5.12 11.64 -39.39
N PHE A 200 4.52 10.87 -38.48
CA PHE A 200 3.30 11.25 -37.77
C PHE A 200 3.52 12.42 -36.81
N ALA A 201 4.73 12.57 -36.24
CA ALA A 201 5.04 13.71 -35.38
C ALA A 201 4.97 15.04 -36.14
N VAL A 202 5.43 15.05 -37.40
CA VAL A 202 5.35 16.21 -38.29
C VAL A 202 3.89 16.54 -38.61
N ARG A 203 3.10 15.53 -38.99
CA ARG A 203 1.66 15.69 -39.29
C ARG A 203 0.89 16.27 -38.13
N LEU A 204 1.14 15.77 -36.92
CA LEU A 204 0.53 16.29 -35.71
C LEU A 204 0.93 17.73 -35.43
N GLY A 205 2.22 18.07 -35.59
CA GLY A 205 2.70 19.44 -35.39
C GLY A 205 2.03 20.43 -36.36
N GLU A 206 1.95 20.09 -37.65
CA GLU A 206 1.29 20.92 -38.66
C GLU A 206 -0.22 21.03 -38.47
N GLU A 207 -0.87 20.00 -37.92
CA GLU A 207 -2.29 20.06 -37.59
C GLU A 207 -2.53 20.96 -36.38
N LEU A 208 -1.72 20.84 -35.32
CA LEU A 208 -1.81 21.70 -34.15
C LEU A 208 -1.58 23.18 -34.50
N THR A 209 -0.66 23.49 -35.42
CA THR A 209 -0.48 24.87 -35.86
C THR A 209 -1.60 25.38 -36.77
N ALA A 210 -2.25 24.52 -37.55
CA ALA A 210 -3.45 24.87 -38.30
C ALA A 210 -4.65 25.13 -37.37
N ILE A 211 -4.79 24.34 -36.30
CA ILE A 211 -5.83 24.53 -35.27
C ILE A 211 -5.61 25.85 -34.53
N ALA A 212 -4.37 26.15 -34.13
CA ALA A 212 -4.03 27.42 -33.50
C ALA A 212 -4.34 28.65 -34.39
N LYS A 213 -4.42 28.45 -35.71
CA LYS A 213 -4.83 29.47 -36.70
C LYS A 213 -6.33 29.45 -37.03
N GLY A 214 -7.09 28.47 -36.53
CA GLY A 214 -8.54 28.35 -36.75
C GLY A 214 -8.97 27.67 -38.06
N THR A 215 -8.06 27.05 -38.82
CA THR A 215 -8.35 26.57 -40.19
C THR A 215 -8.67 25.07 -40.29
N SER A 216 -8.91 24.38 -39.18
CA SER A 216 -9.12 22.92 -39.18
C SER A 216 -10.58 22.52 -39.48
N SER A 217 -10.79 21.39 -40.18
CA SER A 217 -12.12 20.79 -40.38
C SER A 217 -12.74 20.30 -39.06
N ALA A 218 -11.94 20.11 -38.01
CA ALA A 218 -12.43 19.67 -36.71
C ALA A 218 -13.36 20.69 -36.04
N PHE A 219 -13.23 21.99 -36.35
CA PHE A 219 -14.18 23.01 -35.88
C PHE A 219 -15.58 22.82 -36.46
N GLU A 220 -15.69 22.44 -37.73
CA GLU A 220 -16.98 22.17 -38.37
C GLU A 220 -17.71 20.99 -37.70
N LYS A 221 -16.97 19.93 -37.35
CA LYS A 221 -17.52 18.78 -36.61
C LYS A 221 -18.04 19.18 -35.23
N ARG A 222 -17.29 20.02 -34.50
CA ARG A 222 -17.71 20.58 -33.21
C ARG A 222 -19.01 21.36 -33.36
N ASP A 223 -19.08 22.22 -34.37
CA ASP A 223 -20.24 23.09 -34.60
C ASP A 223 -21.47 22.29 -35.03
N GLN A 224 -21.28 21.24 -35.83
CA GLN A 224 -22.36 20.32 -36.18
C GLN A 224 -22.94 19.63 -34.93
N ILE A 225 -22.09 19.19 -34.00
CA ILE A 225 -22.53 18.60 -32.73
C ILE A 225 -23.26 19.62 -31.85
N HIS A 226 -22.82 20.88 -31.84
CA HIS A 226 -23.54 21.91 -31.11
C HIS A 226 -24.90 22.22 -31.74
N LYS A 227 -25.00 22.29 -33.07
CA LYS A 227 -26.26 22.48 -33.79
C LYS A 227 -27.26 21.35 -33.49
N THR A 228 -26.80 20.10 -33.52
CA THR A 228 -27.68 18.96 -33.20
C THR A 228 -28.09 18.97 -31.73
N ALA A 229 -27.19 19.35 -30.80
CA ALA A 229 -27.52 19.47 -29.40
C ALA A 229 -28.56 20.58 -29.13
N ILE A 230 -28.43 21.73 -29.80
CA ILE A 230 -29.38 22.86 -29.69
C ILE A 230 -30.77 22.45 -30.18
N ALA A 231 -30.85 21.69 -31.29
CA ALA A 231 -32.10 21.20 -31.84
C ALA A 231 -32.89 20.34 -30.83
N HIS A 232 -32.20 19.55 -30.00
CA HIS A 232 -32.81 18.63 -29.03
C HIS A 232 -32.77 19.15 -27.58
N ARG A 233 -32.61 20.46 -27.36
CA ARG A 233 -32.50 21.04 -26.00
C ARG A 233 -33.68 20.71 -25.06
N ALA A 234 -34.89 20.57 -25.61
CA ALA A 234 -36.11 20.31 -24.83
C ALA A 234 -36.21 18.85 -24.32
N TYR A 235 -35.40 17.95 -24.85
CA TYR A 235 -35.40 16.53 -24.49
C TYR A 235 -34.55 16.24 -23.24
N ILE A 236 -33.94 17.27 -22.64
CA ILE A 236 -33.12 17.14 -21.45
C ILE A 236 -34.03 16.85 -20.25
N GLN A 237 -33.79 15.73 -19.60
CA GLN A 237 -34.41 15.37 -18.33
C GLN A 237 -33.35 15.47 -17.23
N LEU A 238 -33.69 16.14 -16.12
CA LEU A 238 -32.87 16.10 -14.92
C LEU A 238 -33.01 14.70 -14.31
N LYS A 239 -31.87 14.05 -14.08
CA LYS A 239 -31.80 12.81 -13.30
C LYS A 239 -31.45 13.14 -11.86
#